data_AF-A0A1I1B6G2-F1
#
_entry.id   AF-A0A1I1B6G2-F1
#
_cell.length_a   1.000
_cell.length_b   1.000
_cell.length_c   1.000
_cell.angle_alpha   90.00
_cell.angle_beta   90.00
_cell.angle_gamma   90.00
#
_symmetry.space_group_name_H-M   'P 1'
#
loop_
_entity.id
_entity.type
_entity.pdbx_description
1 polymer ?
#
loop_
_entity_poly.entity_id
_entity_poly.type
_entity_poly.pdbx_seq_one_letter_code
_entity_poly.pdbx_strand_id
1 'polypeptide(L)' 'MSLSEISNEYGIAKSTINGWIKDVKEIKIDENEVMTLKEVKALKREMAKIKEENEILKKAMAIFATRN' A
#
# COMPACT_ATOMS: atom_id res chain seq x y z
N MET A 1 -13.41 21.87 14.80
CA MET A 1 -12.08 21.61 15.37
C MET A 1 -11.05 21.73 14.25
N SER A 2 -10.13 22.68 14.35
CA SER A 2 -9.05 22.92 13.41
C SER A 2 -7.87 21.99 13.69
N LEU A 3 -7.04 21.77 12.67
CA LEU A 3 -5.81 20.96 12.81
C LEU A 3 -4.86 21.54 13.87
N SER A 4 -4.90 22.86 14.09
CA SER A 4 -4.12 23.55 15.11
C SER A 4 -4.61 23.26 16.53
N GLU A 5 -5.92 23.15 16.73
CA GLU A 5 -6.51 22.79 18.02
C GLU A 5 -6.12 21.36 18.42
N ILE A 6 -6.28 20.41 17.50
CA ILE A 6 -5.92 18.99 17.73
C ILE A 6 -4.42 18.85 18.00
N SER A 7 -3.59 19.56 17.22
CA SER A 7 -2.13 19.54 17.41
C SER A 7 -1.72 20.06 18.79
N ASN A 8 -2.38 21.12 19.28
CA ASN A 8 -2.11 21.70 20.60
C ASN A 8 -2.67 20.84 21.75
N GLU A 9 -3.86 20.27 21.60
CA GLU A 9 -4.53 19.46 22.62
C GLU A 9 -3.79 18.14 22.87
N TYR A 10 -3.37 17.47 21.79
CA TYR A 10 -2.74 16.14 21.87
C TYR A 10 -1.20 16.18 21.77
N GLY A 11 -0.59 17.35 21.58
CA GLY A 11 0.86 17.49 21.39
C GLY A 11 1.40 16.81 20.14
N ILE A 12 0.55 16.53 19.16
CA ILE A 12 0.91 15.83 17.92
C ILE A 12 1.25 16.86 16.84
N ALA A 13 2.35 16.65 16.12
CA ALA A 13 2.72 17.52 15.01
C ALA A 13 1.64 17.52 13.90
N LYS A 14 1.30 18.70 13.39
CA LYS A 14 0.34 18.89 12.28
C LYS A 14 0.67 18.03 11.05
N SER A 15 1.94 17.82 10.77
CA SER A 15 2.43 16.95 9.68
C SER A 15 2.02 15.49 9.86
N THR A 16 2.06 14.97 11.09
CA THR A 16 1.65 13.60 11.42
C THR A 16 0.15 13.43 11.23
N ILE A 17 -0.64 14.39 11.71
CA ILE A 17 -2.10 14.38 11.53
C ILE A 17 -2.46 14.46 10.04
N ASN A 18 -1.79 15.33 9.28
CA ASN A 18 -1.96 15.39 7.82
C ASN A 18 -1.57 14.09 7.12
N GLY A 19 -0.54 13.40 7.62
CA GLY A 19 -0.16 12.07 7.16
C GLY A 19 -1.30 11.06 7.34
N TRP A 20 -1.92 11.03 8.52
CA TRP A 20 -3.06 10.17 8.78
C TRP A 20 -4.26 10.50 7.91
N ILE A 21 -4.60 11.79 7.76
CA ILE A 21 -5.68 12.24 6.86
C ILE A 21 -5.44 11.76 5.43
N LYS A 22 -4.19 11.81 4.96
CA LYS A 22 -3.81 11.33 3.64
C LYS A 22 -3.92 9.80 3.55
N ASP A 23 -3.48 9.07 4.55
CA ASP A 23 -3.50 7.60 4.55
C ASP A 23 -4.93 7.04 4.55
N VAL A 24 -5.87 7.69 5.25
CA VAL A 24 -7.30 7.31 5.28
C VAL A 24 -8.11 7.90 4.13
N LYS A 25 -7.49 8.70 3.26
CA LYS A 25 -8.18 9.27 2.10
C LYS A 25 -8.67 8.14 1.20
N GLU A 26 -9.97 8.11 1.02
CA GLU A 26 -10.67 7.20 0.12
C GLU A 26 -10.33 7.50 -1.34
N ILE A 27 -10.02 6.45 -2.08
CA ILE A 27 -9.83 6.43 -3.53
C ILE A 27 -10.87 5.47 -4.10
N LYS A 28 -11.68 5.96 -5.04
CA LYS A 28 -12.51 5.10 -5.88
C LYS A 28 -11.62 4.34 -6.84
N ILE A 29 -11.64 3.02 -6.75
CA ILE A 29 -10.98 2.13 -7.72
C ILE A 29 -11.96 1.81 -8.86
N ASP A 30 -13.22 1.57 -8.50
CA ASP A 30 -14.30 1.17 -9.41
C ASP A 30 -15.66 1.70 -8.93
N GLU A 31 -16.74 1.46 -9.68
CA GLU A 31 -18.10 1.92 -9.38
C GLU A 31 -18.59 1.47 -7.98
N ASN A 32 -18.13 0.30 -7.51
CA ASN A 32 -18.53 -0.29 -6.22
C ASN A 32 -17.38 -0.46 -5.23
N GLU A 33 -16.15 -0.09 -5.59
CA GLU A 33 -14.97 -0.35 -4.74
C GLU A 33 -14.24 0.94 -4.38
N VAL A 34 -14.21 1.20 -3.08
CA VAL A 34 -13.48 2.31 -2.48
C VAL A 34 -12.41 1.73 -1.58
N MET A 35 -11.17 2.19 -1.73
CA MET A 35 -10.07 1.80 -0.86
C MET A 35 -9.31 3.00 -0.35
N THR A 36 -8.64 2.85 0.78
CA THR A 36 -7.76 3.88 1.32
C THR A 36 -6.41 3.91 0.60
N LEU A 37 -5.76 5.07 0.59
CA LEU A 37 -4.38 5.21 0.08
C LEU A 37 -3.40 4.22 0.72
N LYS A 38 -3.60 3.90 2.01
CA LYS A 38 -2.77 2.93 2.73
C LYS A 38 -2.93 1.52 2.17
N GLU A 39 -4.16 1.10 1.88
CA GLU A 39 -4.45 -0.22 1.30
C GLU A 39 -3.89 -0.34 -0.11
N VAL A 40 -4.00 0.70 -0.96
CA VAL A 40 -3.39 0.72 -2.30
C VAL A 40 -1.90 0.43 -2.21
N LYS A 41 -1.22 1.11 -1.27
CA LYS A 41 0.22 0.99 -1.08
C LYS A 41 0.62 -0.40 -0.58
N ALA A 42 -0.19 -1.01 0.27
CA ALA A 42 0.02 -2.38 0.73
C ALA A 42 -0.12 -3.38 -0.42
N LEU A 43 -1.22 -3.33 -1.17
CA LEU A 43 -1.44 -4.21 -2.33
C LEU A 43 -0.34 -4.08 -3.38
N LYS A 44 0.12 -2.86 -3.67
CA LYS A 44 1.21 -2.63 -4.63
C LYS A 44 2.52 -3.32 -4.19
N ARG A 45 2.80 -3.37 -2.89
CA ARG A 45 3.99 -4.05 -2.35
C ARG A 45 3.86 -5.57 -2.46
N GLU A 46 2.70 -6.11 -2.11
CA GLU A 46 2.43 -7.54 -2.23
C GLU A 46 2.48 -8.00 -3.69
N MET A 47 1.87 -7.25 -4.59
CA MET A 47 1.91 -7.52 -6.03
C MET A 47 3.34 -7.52 -6.57
N ALA A 48 4.21 -6.62 -6.10
CA ALA A 48 5.62 -6.60 -6.51
C ALA A 48 6.36 -7.87 -6.02
N LYS A 49 6.15 -8.26 -4.76
CA LYS A 49 6.74 -9.47 -4.17
C LYS A 49 6.28 -10.73 -4.91
N ILE A 50 4.97 -10.87 -5.16
CA ILE A 50 4.41 -12.03 -5.86
C ILE A 50 4.96 -12.12 -7.29
N LYS A 51 5.11 -10.99 -8.00
CA LYS A 51 5.71 -10.98 -9.34
C LYS A 51 7.16 -11.45 -9.31
N GLU A 52 7.94 -11.02 -8.33
CA GLU A 52 9.31 -11.48 -8.15
C GLU A 52 9.39 -12.99 -7.89
N GLU A 53 8.57 -13.50 -6.95
CA GLU A 53 8.47 -14.94 -6.65
C GLU A 53 8.05 -15.75 -7.88
N ASN A 54 7.11 -15.24 -8.67
CA ASN A 54 6.65 -15.88 -9.90
C ASN A 54 7.76 -15.98 -10.95
N GLU A 55 8.58 -14.94 -11.11
CA GLU A 55 9.71 -14.95 -12.04
C GLU A 55 10.81 -15.92 -11.60
N ILE A 56 11.08 -16.02 -10.30
CA ILE A 56 12.00 -17.03 -9.75
C ILE A 56 11.48 -18.43 -10.07
N LEU A 57 10.19 -18.67 -9.83
CA LEU A 57 9.57 -19.97 -10.07
C LEU A 57 9.63 -20.37 -11.54
N LYS A 58 9.32 -19.45 -12.47
CA LYS A 58 9.44 -19.71 -13.92
C LYS A 58 10.87 -20.08 -14.33
N LYS A 59 11.86 -19.36 -13.81
CA LYS A 59 13.28 -19.66 -14.08
C LYS A 59 13.67 -21.04 -13.57
N ALA A 60 13.23 -21.40 -12.35
CA ALA A 60 13.46 -22.72 -11.80
C ALA A 60 12.82 -23.81 -12.67
N MET A 61 11.56 -23.65 -13.06
CA MET A 61 10.86 -24.58 -13.95
C MET A 61 11.59 -24.80 -15.28
N ALA A 62 12.09 -23.73 -15.92
CA ALA A 62 12.86 -23.84 -17.16
C ALA A 62 14.16 -24.66 -16.98
N ILE A 63 14.85 -24.49 -15.85
CA ILE A 63 16.05 -25.27 -15.51
C ILE A 63 15.70 -26.74 -15.31
N PHE A 64 14.60 -27.05 -14.62
CA PHE A 64 14.18 -28.43 -14.40
C PHE A 64 13.70 -29.12 -15.69
N ALA A 65 12.99 -28.39 -16.56
CA ALA A 65 12.51 -28.92 -17.84
C ALA A 65 13.64 -29.21 -18.84
N THR A 66 14.78 -28.50 -18.75
CA THR A 66 15.94 -28.69 -19.64
C THR A 66 16.95 -29.72 -19.11
N ARG A 67 16.84 -30.14 -17.85
CA ARG A 67 17.73 -31.11 -17.19
C ARG A 67 17.13 -32.52 -17.06
N ASN A 68 15.88 -32.72 -17.49
CA ASN A 68 15.20 -34.02 -17.59
C ASN A 68 15.22 -34.55 -19.03
#